data_AF-A0A0B1SCB7-F1
#
_entry.id   AF-A0A0B1SCB7-F1
#
_cell.length_a   1.000
_cell.length_b   1.000
_cell.length_c   1.000
_cell.angle_alpha   90.00
_cell.angle_beta   90.00
_cell.angle_gamma   90.00
#
_symmetry.space_group_name_H-M   'P 1'
#
loop_
_entity.id
_entity.type
_entity.pdbx_description
1 polymer ?
#
loop_
_entity_poly.entity_id
_entity_poly.type
_entity_poly.pdbx_seq_one_letter_code
_entity_poly.pdbx_strand_id
1 'polypeptide(L)'
;MVDVLTYVTWKISGLPKERVFGSGTNLDSARFRFLLSEKLHIAPSSCHGWIIGEHGDSSVAVWSGVNVAGVSLSNVKPDIGAKTDDEHWEQDIHKKVVDR
;
A
#
# COMPACT_ATOMS: atom_id res chain seq x y z
N MET A 1 14.28 -6.25 6.47
CA MET A 1 12.85 -6.66 6.48
C MET A 1 12.32 -6.51 7.90
N VAL A 2 11.32 -5.65 8.11
CA VAL A 2 10.80 -5.31 9.46
C VAL A 2 9.90 -6.43 10.04
N ASP A 3 9.29 -7.23 9.17
CA ASP A 3 8.35 -8.29 9.55
C ASP A 3 9.02 -9.39 10.38
N VAL A 4 10.20 -9.86 9.95
CA VAL A 4 11.00 -10.86 10.67
C VAL A 4 11.49 -10.32 12.02
N LEU A 5 11.95 -9.08 12.07
CA LEU A 5 12.41 -8.47 13.33
C LEU A 5 11.26 -8.34 14.32
N THR A 6 10.06 -7.99 13.86
CA THR A 6 8.86 -7.92 14.71
C THR A 6 8.53 -9.28 15.32
N TYR A 7 8.60 -10.35 14.53
CA TYR A 7 8.39 -11.72 15.03
C TYR A 7 9.46 -12.12 16.06
N VAL A 8 10.74 -11.84 15.79
CA VAL A 8 11.84 -12.15 16.71
C VAL A 8 11.67 -11.37 18.02
N THR A 9 11.37 -10.07 17.97
CA THR A 9 11.10 -9.25 19.16
C THR A 9 9.90 -9.79 19.95
N TRP A 10 8.84 -10.24 19.28
CA TRP A 10 7.71 -10.87 19.96
C TRP A 10 8.13 -12.13 20.73
N LYS A 11 8.91 -13.01 20.09
CA LYS A 11 9.40 -14.24 20.74
C LYS A 11 10.35 -13.97 21.90
N ILE A 12 11.24 -12.99 21.78
CA ILE A 12 12.25 -12.69 22.80
C ILE A 12 11.66 -11.90 23.97
N SER A 13 10.75 -10.96 23.71
CA SER A 13 10.21 -10.08 24.75
C SER A 13 9.22 -10.77 25.72
N GLY A 14 8.61 -11.88 25.30
CA GLY A 14 7.56 -12.58 26.07
C GLY A 14 6.27 -11.76 26.21
N LEU A 15 6.15 -10.63 25.51
CA LEU A 15 4.96 -9.80 25.52
C LEU A 15 3.83 -10.47 24.72
N PRO A 16 2.57 -10.21 25.09
CA PRO A 16 1.44 -10.62 24.29
C PRO A 16 1.47 -9.85 22.94
N LYS A 17 0.98 -10.48 21.86
CA LYS A 17 1.23 -10.08 20.46
C LYS A 17 0.69 -8.69 20.11
N GLU A 18 -0.34 -8.25 20.82
CA GLU A 18 -0.98 -6.94 20.71
C GLU A 18 -0.09 -5.80 21.24
N ARG A 19 1.07 -6.10 21.82
CA ARG A 19 2.04 -5.11 22.30
C ARG A 19 3.33 -5.06 21.47
N VAL A 20 3.42 -5.80 20.37
CA VAL A 20 4.60 -5.85 19.51
C VAL A 20 4.19 -5.50 18.08
N PHE A 21 4.54 -4.29 17.64
CA PHE A 21 4.19 -3.77 16.33
C PHE A 21 5.45 -3.51 15.50
N GLY A 22 5.40 -3.93 14.24
CA GLY A 22 6.35 -3.51 13.22
C GLY A 22 5.83 -2.27 12.48
N SER A 23 6.72 -1.47 11.92
CA SER A 23 6.28 -0.40 11.00
C SER A 23 5.57 -0.95 9.76
N GLY A 24 5.90 -2.19 9.37
CA GLY A 24 5.29 -2.91 8.26
C GLY A 24 5.26 -2.08 6.99
N THR A 25 4.11 -2.11 6.31
CA THR A 25 3.83 -1.40 5.06
C THR A 25 3.23 0.00 5.26
N ASN A 26 3.40 0.61 6.44
CA ASN A 26 2.85 1.95 6.71
C ASN A 26 3.45 3.01 5.78
N LEU A 27 4.78 3.01 5.65
CA LEU A 27 5.49 3.92 4.74
C LEU A 27 5.12 3.65 3.28
N ASP A 28 4.99 2.38 2.89
CA ASP A 28 4.62 2.00 1.53
C ASP A 28 3.21 2.49 1.19
N SER A 29 2.26 2.33 2.12
CA SER A 29 0.91 2.87 1.98
C SER A 29 0.89 4.39 1.90
N ALA A 30 1.75 5.08 2.65
CA ALA A 30 1.88 6.54 2.57
C ALA A 30 2.44 6.99 1.20
N ARG A 31 3.48 6.30 0.70
CA ARG A 31 4.05 6.54 -0.64
C ARG A 31 3.03 6.24 -1.75
N PHE A 32 2.30 5.14 -1.63
CA PHE A 32 1.23 4.77 -2.56
C PHE A 32 0.18 5.87 -2.65
N ARG A 33 -0.30 6.37 -1.50
CA ARG A 33 -1.25 7.49 -1.44
C ARG A 33 -0.69 8.79 -2.03
N PHE A 34 0.59 9.07 -1.81
CA PHE A 34 1.26 10.23 -2.42
C PHE A 34 1.29 10.13 -3.95
N LEU A 35 1.71 8.99 -4.51
CA LEU A 35 1.76 8.80 -5.96
C LEU A 35 0.37 8.80 -6.61
N LEU A 36 -0.64 8.21 -5.95
CA LEU A 36 -2.04 8.36 -6.36
C LEU A 36 -2.45 9.84 -6.42
N SER A 37 -2.06 10.60 -5.41
CA SER A 37 -2.38 12.03 -5.29
C SER A 37 -1.73 12.86 -6.39
N GLU A 38 -0.49 12.54 -6.79
CA GLU A 38 0.19 13.19 -7.91
C GLU A 38 -0.47 12.87 -9.25
N LYS A 39 -0.82 11.60 -9.50
CA LYS A 39 -1.47 11.18 -10.76
C LYS A 39 -2.87 11.77 -10.91
N LEU A 40 -3.61 11.91 -9.81
CA LEU A 40 -4.97 12.42 -9.79
C LEU A 40 -5.07 13.94 -9.57
N HIS A 41 -3.96 14.61 -9.23
CA HIS A 41 -3.92 16.01 -8.82
C HIS A 41 -4.90 16.35 -7.67
N ILE A 42 -4.99 15.43 -6.70
CA ILE A 42 -5.86 15.56 -5.51
C ILE A 42 -4.97 15.53 -4.27
N ALA A 43 -5.39 16.15 -3.17
CA ALA A 43 -4.61 16.10 -1.94
C ALA A 43 -4.48 14.65 -1.41
N PRO A 44 -3.28 14.19 -0.97
CA PRO A 44 -3.09 12.83 -0.46
C PRO A 44 -3.95 12.49 0.78
N SER A 45 -4.43 13.51 1.49
CA SER A 45 -5.39 13.36 2.58
C SER A 45 -6.75 12.82 2.12
N SER A 46 -7.10 13.04 0.86
CA SER A 46 -8.35 12.60 0.23
C SER A 46 -8.18 11.34 -0.62
N CYS A 47 -6.94 10.86 -0.80
CA CYS A 47 -6.61 9.61 -1.49
C CYS A 47 -6.39 8.50 -0.46
N HIS A 48 -7.19 7.45 -0.56
CA HIS A 48 -7.14 6.29 0.33
C HIS A 48 -6.75 5.04 -0.46
N GLY A 49 -5.77 4.32 0.04
CA GLY A 49 -5.23 3.10 -0.55
C GLY A 49 -4.24 2.46 0.40
N TRP A 50 -4.05 1.14 0.26
CA TRP A 50 -3.26 0.35 1.19
C TRP A 50 -2.32 -0.58 0.43
N ILE A 51 -1.08 -0.65 0.93
CA ILE A 51 -0.13 -1.71 0.61
C ILE A 51 -0.10 -2.66 1.80
N ILE A 52 -0.24 -3.95 1.57
CA ILE A 52 -0.23 -4.98 2.62
C ILE A 52 0.78 -6.09 2.28
N GLY A 53 0.98 -7.00 3.22
CA GLY A 53 1.90 -8.13 3.05
C GLY A 53 3.30 -7.80 3.54
N GLU A 54 4.30 -8.32 2.83
CA GLU A 54 5.71 -8.07 3.14
C GLU A 54 6.08 -6.61 2.82
N HIS A 55 6.87 -5.98 3.68
CA HIS A 55 7.51 -4.71 3.32
C HIS A 55 8.64 -4.93 2.29
N GLY A 56 8.36 -4.68 1.01
CA GLY A 56 9.33 -4.78 -0.09
C GLY A 56 8.73 -5.34 -1.39
N ASP A 57 9.54 -6.11 -2.12
CA ASP A 57 9.23 -6.60 -3.48
C ASP A 57 7.98 -7.48 -3.56
N SER A 58 7.62 -8.16 -2.47
CA SER A 58 6.41 -9.00 -2.40
C SER A 58 5.21 -8.28 -1.80
N SER A 59 5.26 -6.94 -1.68
CA SER A 59 4.12 -6.16 -1.19
C SER A 59 2.94 -6.22 -2.17
N VAL A 60 1.72 -5.99 -1.66
CA VAL A 60 0.49 -6.11 -2.43
C VAL A 60 -0.31 -4.82 -2.34
N ALA A 61 -0.51 -4.15 -3.48
CA ALA A 61 -1.44 -3.04 -3.62
C ALA A 61 -2.90 -3.53 -3.64
N VAL A 62 -3.70 -3.05 -2.70
CA VAL A 62 -5.12 -3.44 -2.58
C VAL A 62 -6.00 -2.50 -3.42
N TRP A 63 -5.97 -2.69 -4.74
CA TRP A 63 -6.71 -1.85 -5.71
C TRP A 63 -8.21 -1.78 -5.46
N SER A 64 -8.81 -2.87 -5.00
CA SER A 64 -10.24 -2.93 -4.66
C SER A 64 -10.65 -1.99 -3.51
N GLY A 65 -9.71 -1.57 -2.68
CA GLY A 65 -9.95 -0.62 -1.60
C GLY A 65 -9.66 0.84 -1.97
N VAL A 66 -9.05 1.09 -3.13
CA VAL A 66 -8.59 2.43 -3.49
C VAL A 66 -9.79 3.32 -3.78
N ASN A 67 -9.86 4.44 -3.05
CA ASN A 67 -10.94 5.40 -3.19
C ASN A 67 -10.46 6.83 -2.97
N VAL A 68 -11.22 7.76 -3.54
CA VAL A 68 -10.97 9.20 -3.44
C VAL A 68 -12.25 9.87 -2.96
N ALA A 69 -12.18 10.56 -1.83
CA ALA A 69 -13.34 11.17 -1.19
C ALA A 69 -14.55 10.20 -1.04
N GLY A 70 -14.27 8.91 -0.81
CA GLY A 70 -15.29 7.86 -0.68
C GLY A 70 -15.77 7.22 -1.99
N VAL A 71 -15.33 7.71 -3.15
CA VAL A 71 -15.63 7.08 -4.45
C VAL A 71 -14.57 6.05 -4.79
N SER A 72 -14.97 4.79 -4.93
CA SER A 72 -14.06 3.70 -5.36
C SER A 72 -13.53 3.95 -6.76
N LEU A 73 -12.21 3.85 -6.96
CA LEU A 73 -11.61 3.99 -8.28
C LEU A 73 -12.04 2.87 -9.22
N SER A 74 -12.32 1.67 -8.70
CA SER A 74 -12.83 0.56 -9.51
C SER A 74 -14.21 0.82 -10.12
N ASN A 75 -15.00 1.76 -9.58
CA ASN A 75 -16.27 2.16 -10.19
C ASN A 75 -16.06 3.07 -11.41
N VAL A 76 -14.94 3.81 -11.44
CA VAL A 76 -14.58 4.73 -12.52
C VAL A 76 -13.75 4.00 -13.59
N LYS A 77 -12.82 3.14 -13.14
CA LYS A 77 -11.92 2.34 -13.95
C LYS A 77 -11.94 0.88 -13.47
N PRO A 78 -12.84 0.04 -14.01
CA PRO A 78 -13.05 -1.34 -13.53
C PRO A 78 -11.83 -2.27 -13.62
N ASP A 79 -10.91 -1.98 -14.53
CA ASP A 79 -9.69 -2.75 -14.79
C ASP A 79 -8.45 -2.16 -14.09
N ILE A 80 -8.61 -1.22 -13.17
CA ILE A 80 -7.50 -0.61 -12.44
C ILE A 80 -6.60 -1.65 -11.76
N GLY A 81 -5.30 -1.56 -12.02
CA GLY A 81 -4.30 -2.51 -11.48
C GLY A 81 -4.31 -3.89 -12.17
N ALA A 82 -5.19 -4.13 -13.13
CA ALA A 82 -5.15 -5.33 -13.96
C ALA A 82 -4.05 -5.21 -15.03
N LYS A 83 -3.62 -6.33 -15.61
CA LYS A 83 -2.66 -6.33 -16.73
C LYS A 83 -3.21 -5.68 -18.00
N THR A 84 -4.53 -5.58 -18.10
CA THR A 84 -5.25 -4.95 -19.23
C THR A 84 -5.39 -3.45 -19.07
N ASP A 85 -5.00 -2.89 -17.92
CA ASP A 85 -5.05 -1.46 -17.62
C ASP A 85 -4.18 -0.67 -18.61
N ASP A 86 -4.83 0.15 -19.43
CA ASP A 86 -4.22 1.01 -20.44
C ASP A 86 -3.47 2.21 -19.84
N GLU A 87 -3.78 2.58 -18.60
CA GLU A 87 -3.08 3.63 -17.86
C GLU A 87 -2.00 3.08 -16.91
N HIS A 88 -1.78 1.76 -16.94
CA HIS A 88 -0.66 1.07 -16.28
C HIS A 88 -0.48 1.41 -14.79
N TRP A 89 -1.57 1.50 -14.01
CA TRP A 89 -1.51 1.93 -12.61
C TRP A 89 -0.66 1.03 -11.72
N GLU A 90 -0.64 -0.28 -12.00
CA GLU A 90 0.22 -1.24 -11.30
C GLU A 90 1.71 -0.94 -11.52
N GLN A 91 2.13 -0.77 -12.77
CA GLN A 91 3.53 -0.51 -13.10
C GLN A 91 3.97 0.90 -12.70
N ASP A 92 3.10 1.89 -12.84
CA ASP A 92 3.47 3.29 -12.62
C ASP A 92 3.43 3.71 -11.16
N ILE A 93 2.60 3.05 -10.34
CA ILE A 93 2.40 3.42 -8.94
C ILE A 93 2.96 2.36 -8.02
N HIS A 94 2.45 1.12 -8.06
CA HIS A 94 2.88 0.09 -7.11
C HIS A 94 4.37 -0.22 -7.26
N LYS A 95 4.88 -0.33 -8.49
CA LYS A 95 6.32 -0.54 -8.71
C LYS A 95 7.19 0.59 -8.18
N LYS A 96 6.76 1.85 -8.29
CA LYS A 96 7.48 3.02 -7.72
C LYS A 96 7.42 3.09 -6.20
N VAL A 97 6.47 2.39 -5.56
CA VAL A 97 6.45 2.26 -4.10
C VAL A 97 7.55 1.30 -3.64
N VAL A 98 7.73 0.21 -4.40
CA VAL A 98 8.73 -0.84 -4.15
C VAL A 98 10.14 -0.38 -4.51
N ASP A 99 10.30 0.17 -5.71
CA ASP A 99 11.58 0.67 -6.24
C ASP A 99 11.99 1.93 -5.44
N ARG A 100 13.11 1.83 -4.71
CA ARG A 100 13.61 2.88 -3.81
C ARG A 100 14.45 3.94 -4.50
#